data_AF-A0A4R3MGI6-F1
#
_entry.id   AF-A0A4R3MGI6-F1
#
_cell.length_a   1.000
_cell.length_b   1.000
_cell.length_c   1.000
_cell.angle_alpha   90.00
_cell.angle_beta   90.00
_cell.angle_gamma   90.00
#
_symmetry.space_group_name_H-M   'P 1'
#
loop_
_entity.id
_entity.type
_entity.pdbx_description
1 polymer ?
#
loop_
_entity_poly.entity_id
_entity_poly.type
_entity_poly.pdbx_seq_one_letter_code
_entity_poly.pdbx_strand_id
1 'polypeptide(L)'
;MSAVGVGIGPYLFIAIAGFLATDIWRLLGVLFSVRLDESSESLRWVRAVSTALIAGLVSRLILFPVGDLVMASLTLRLLAVAAGLGAYFLLRRSLFLGIVAGEATLLAGLWLAS
;
A
#
# COMPACT_ATOMS: atom_id res chain seq x y z
N MET A 1 -4.66 -29.48 -2.85
CA MET A 1 -6.02 -29.11 -2.41
C MET A 1 -6.71 -28.45 -3.59
N SER A 2 -7.52 -29.20 -4.35
CA SER A 2 -8.19 -28.68 -5.54
C SER A 2 -9.37 -27.79 -5.12
N ALA A 3 -9.33 -26.52 -5.50
CA ALA A 3 -10.37 -25.52 -5.22
C ALA A 3 -11.71 -25.80 -5.93
N VAL A 4 -11.83 -26.93 -6.64
CA VAL A 4 -12.96 -27.25 -7.53
C VAL A 4 -14.12 -27.93 -6.79
N GLY A 5 -13.95 -28.33 -5.52
CA GLY A 5 -14.98 -29.01 -4.72
C GLY A 5 -15.65 -28.16 -3.62
N VAL A 6 -15.24 -26.90 -3.46
CA VAL A 6 -15.76 -26.02 -2.43
C VAL A 6 -16.88 -25.20 -3.04
N GLY A 7 -18.14 -25.50 -2.70
CA GLY A 7 -19.30 -24.72 -3.17
C GLY A 7 -19.17 -23.23 -2.86
N ILE A 8 -20.09 -22.39 -3.36
CA ILE A 8 -19.99 -20.91 -3.26
C ILE A 8 -19.86 -20.34 -1.83
N GLY A 9 -20.06 -21.16 -0.79
CA GLY A 9 -20.03 -20.79 0.62
C GLY A 9 -18.82 -19.95 1.03
N PRO A 10 -17.56 -20.39 0.82
CA PRO A 10 -16.39 -19.60 1.22
C PRO A 10 -16.19 -18.32 0.43
N TYR A 11 -16.59 -18.28 -0.84
CA TYR A 11 -16.59 -17.04 -1.62
C TYR A 11 -17.62 -16.04 -1.08
N LEU A 12 -18.83 -16.52 -0.74
CA LEU A 12 -19.87 -15.72 -0.09
C LEU A 12 -19.42 -15.23 1.28
N PHE A 13 -18.75 -16.08 2.05
CA PHE A 13 -18.18 -15.75 3.34
C PHE A 13 -17.11 -14.66 3.21
N ILE A 14 -16.16 -14.78 2.27
CA ILE A 14 -15.14 -13.75 2.01
C ILE A 14 -15.81 -12.45 1.57
N ALA A 15 -16.82 -12.52 0.69
CA ALA A 15 -17.53 -11.35 0.23
C ALA A 15 -18.22 -10.62 1.39
N ILE A 16 -18.98 -11.34 2.21
CA ILE A 16 -19.70 -10.75 3.36
C ILE A 16 -18.73 -10.31 4.44
N ALA A 17 -17.80 -11.16 4.87
CA ALA A 17 -16.86 -10.84 5.94
C ALA A 17 -15.91 -9.70 5.53
N GLY A 18 -15.39 -9.71 4.30
CA GLY A 18 -14.54 -8.64 3.77
C GLY A 18 -15.28 -7.32 3.60
N PHE A 19 -16.52 -7.38 3.09
CA PHE A 19 -17.41 -6.21 3.02
C PHE A 19 -17.69 -5.66 4.41
N LEU A 20 -18.17 -6.48 5.35
CA LEU A 20 -18.52 -6.03 6.69
C LEU A 20 -17.30 -5.48 7.45
N ALA A 21 -16.13 -6.10 7.30
CA ALA A 21 -14.88 -5.68 7.91
C ALA A 21 -14.39 -4.32 7.39
N THR A 22 -14.71 -3.93 6.15
CA THR A 22 -14.23 -2.69 5.53
C THR A 22 -15.29 -1.60 5.51
N ASP A 23 -16.49 -1.94 5.08
CA ASP A 23 -17.57 -0.98 4.82
C ASP A 23 -18.23 -0.46 6.08
N ILE A 24 -18.25 -1.20 7.19
CA ILE A 24 -18.70 -0.64 8.48
C ILE A 24 -17.91 0.62 8.83
N TRP A 25 -16.57 0.56 8.74
CA TRP A 25 -15.72 1.71 9.05
C TRP A 25 -15.87 2.83 8.02
N ARG A 26 -16.07 2.48 6.74
CA ARG A 26 -16.33 3.45 5.67
C ARG A 26 -17.64 4.20 5.92
N LEU A 27 -18.71 3.49 6.27
CA LEU A 27 -20.02 4.07 6.58
C LEU A 27 -19.96 4.97 7.82
N LEU A 28 -19.30 4.52 8.89
CA LEU A 28 -19.04 5.35 10.06
C LEU A 28 -18.24 6.60 9.69
N GLY A 29 -17.22 6.45 8.85
CA GLY A 29 -16.43 7.56 8.31
C GLY A 29 -17.29 8.62 7.62
N VAL A 30 -18.19 8.22 6.73
CA VAL A 30 -19.11 9.14 6.02
C VAL A 30 -20.10 9.81 6.98
N LEU A 31 -20.66 9.06 7.92
CA LEU A 31 -21.61 9.59 8.91
C LEU A 31 -20.96 10.61 9.84
N PHE A 32 -19.72 10.35 10.28
CA PHE A 32 -18.99 11.26 11.15
C PHE A 32 -18.29 12.39 10.40
N SER A 33 -17.88 12.19 9.14
CA SER A 33 -17.13 13.20 8.36
C SER A 33 -17.88 14.49 8.14
N VAL A 34 -19.21 14.45 8.05
CA VAL A 34 -20.05 15.65 7.87
C VAL A 34 -19.92 16.63 9.05
N ARG A 35 -19.60 16.13 10.25
CA ARG A 35 -19.50 16.94 11.48
C ARG A 35 -18.06 17.27 11.87
N LEU A 36 -17.09 16.82 11.08
CA LEU A 36 -15.68 16.98 11.38
C LEU A 36 -15.16 18.29 10.77
N ASP A 37 -14.71 19.20 11.63
CA ASP A 37 -14.05 20.43 11.20
C ASP A 37 -12.62 20.10 10.74
N GLU A 38 -12.33 20.31 9.46
CA GLU A 38 -11.01 20.07 8.87
C GLU A 38 -9.90 20.91 9.50
N SER A 39 -10.24 22.03 10.12
CA SER A 39 -9.33 22.89 10.86
C SER A 39 -9.15 22.47 12.33
N SER A 40 -9.81 21.40 12.78
CA SER A 40 -9.63 20.88 14.14
C SER A 40 -8.23 20.29 14.35
N GLU A 41 -7.70 20.52 15.56
CA GLU A 41 -6.39 20.00 15.96
C GLU A 41 -6.37 18.47 16.03
N SER A 42 -7.46 17.86 16.50
CA SER A 42 -7.61 16.40 16.56
C SER A 42 -7.49 15.75 15.19
N LEU A 43 -8.13 16.31 14.14
CA LEU A 43 -7.99 15.77 12.79
C LEU A 43 -6.62 15.97 12.17
N ARG A 44 -5.91 17.07 12.51
CA ARG A 44 -4.52 17.22 12.10
C ARG A 44 -3.64 16.15 12.75
N TRP A 45 -3.85 15.86 14.04
CA TRP A 45 -3.14 14.80 14.73
C TRP A 45 -3.42 13.43 14.12
N VAL A 46 -4.68 13.08 13.88
CA VAL A 46 -5.04 11.80 13.23
C VAL A 46 -4.41 11.69 11.85
N ARG A 47 -4.49 12.74 11.01
CA ARG A 47 -3.86 12.75 9.68
C ARG A 47 -2.35 12.53 9.75
N ALA A 48 -1.67 13.20 10.69
CA ALA A 48 -0.24 13.01 10.92
C ALA A 48 0.06 11.56 11.31
N VAL A 49 -0.69 10.99 12.26
CA VAL A 49 -0.53 9.58 12.66
C VAL A 49 -0.76 8.63 11.48
N SER A 50 -1.82 8.81 10.69
CA SER A 50 -2.09 7.97 9.52
C SER A 50 -0.95 8.02 8.49
N THR A 51 -0.44 9.20 8.17
CA THR A 51 0.70 9.33 7.24
C THR A 51 1.99 8.73 7.81
N ALA A 52 2.24 8.89 9.12
CA ALA A 52 3.39 8.31 9.80
C ALA A 52 3.32 6.78 9.84
N LEU A 53 2.13 6.19 10.01
CA LEU A 53 1.92 4.75 9.95
C LEU A 53 2.25 4.19 8.56
N ILE A 54 1.77 4.83 7.49
CA ILE A 54 2.07 4.42 6.11
C ILE A 54 3.57 4.56 5.84
N ALA A 55 4.18 5.68 6.21
CA ALA A 55 5.62 5.90 6.04
C ALA A 55 6.45 4.88 6.82
N GLY A 56 6.05 4.57 8.06
CA GLY A 56 6.69 3.55 8.89
C GLY A 56 6.56 2.15 8.32
N LEU A 57 5.40 1.80 7.76
CA LEU A 57 5.20 0.52 7.07
C LEU A 57 6.09 0.41 5.82
N VAL A 58 6.14 1.44 4.99
CA VAL A 58 7.02 1.47 3.80
C VAL A 58 8.49 1.34 4.21
N SER A 59 8.93 2.08 5.23
CA SER A 59 10.29 1.98 5.78
C SER A 59 10.59 0.56 6.29
N ARG A 60 9.64 -0.07 7.00
CA ARG A 60 9.77 -1.46 7.45
C ARG A 60 9.98 -2.41 6.27
N LEU A 61 9.22 -2.28 5.20
CA LEU A 61 9.37 -3.14 4.01
C LEU A 61 10.71 -2.92 3.29
N ILE A 62 11.23 -1.68 3.32
CA ILE A 62 12.53 -1.35 2.73
C ILE A 62 13.68 -1.90 3.57
N LEU A 63 13.62 -1.82 4.90
CA LEU A 63 14.73 -2.21 5.78
C LEU A 63 14.67 -3.70 6.17
N PHE A 64 13.47 -4.20 6.47
CA PHE A 64 13.20 -5.55 6.95
C PHE A 64 12.18 -6.23 6.01
N PRO A 65 12.63 -6.68 4.82
CA PRO A 65 11.75 -7.18 3.80
C PRO A 65 11.20 -8.55 4.20
N VAL A 66 10.02 -8.87 3.69
CA VAL A 66 9.35 -10.16 3.87
C VAL A 66 8.98 -10.75 2.51
N GLY A 67 8.89 -12.08 2.42
CA GLY A 67 8.60 -12.77 1.17
C GLY A 67 9.71 -12.63 0.14
N ASP A 68 9.36 -12.57 -1.15
CA ASP A 68 10.31 -12.59 -2.27
C ASP A 68 11.24 -11.37 -2.34
N LEU A 69 10.88 -10.27 -1.66
CA LEU A 69 11.73 -9.09 -1.50
C LEU A 69 13.00 -9.34 -0.68
N VAL A 70 13.11 -10.49 0.01
CA VAL A 70 14.34 -10.91 0.70
C VAL A 70 15.50 -11.11 -0.29
N MET A 71 15.19 -11.50 -1.53
CA MET A 71 16.19 -11.66 -2.59
C MET A 71 16.73 -10.32 -3.10
N ALA A 72 16.01 -9.22 -2.88
CA ALA A 72 16.44 -7.89 -3.29
C ALA A 72 17.41 -7.29 -2.26
N SER A 73 18.62 -6.93 -2.70
CA SER A 73 19.58 -6.21 -1.86
C SER A 73 19.01 -4.87 -1.38
N LEU A 74 19.53 -4.35 -0.25
CA LEU A 74 19.08 -3.05 0.29
C LEU A 74 19.31 -1.92 -0.73
N THR A 75 20.45 -1.95 -1.43
CA THR A 75 20.78 -0.97 -2.47
C THR A 75 19.75 -0.96 -3.58
N LEU A 76 19.32 -2.14 -4.04
CA LEU A 76 18.30 -2.24 -5.08
C LEU A 76 16.95 -1.68 -4.63
N ARG A 77 16.55 -1.97 -3.38
CA ARG A 77 15.32 -1.42 -2.79
C ARG A 77 15.36 0.12 -2.73
N LEU A 78 16.48 0.69 -2.28
CA LEU A 78 16.65 2.14 -2.22
C LEU A 78 16.65 2.78 -3.61
N LEU A 79 17.30 2.14 -4.60
CA LEU A 79 17.29 2.60 -5.99
C LEU A 79 15.90 2.58 -6.59
N ALA A 80 15.10 1.55 -6.32
CA ALA A 80 13.73 1.47 -6.81
C ALA A 80 12.83 2.56 -6.21
N VAL A 81 12.97 2.85 -4.92
CA VAL A 81 12.27 3.96 -4.26
C VAL A 81 12.69 5.29 -4.89
N ALA A 82 14.00 5.50 -5.08
CA ALA A 82 14.52 6.71 -5.71
C ALA A 82 14.04 6.86 -7.16
N ALA A 83 14.03 5.78 -7.94
CA ALA A 83 13.55 5.76 -9.32
C ALA A 83 12.05 6.08 -9.39
N GLY A 84 11.23 5.49 -8.51
CA GLY A 84 9.80 5.77 -8.44
C GLY A 84 9.50 7.23 -8.05
N LEU A 85 10.20 7.77 -7.05
CA LEU A 85 10.10 9.19 -6.69
C LEU A 85 10.57 10.11 -7.81
N GLY A 86 11.71 9.79 -8.43
CA GLY A 86 12.26 10.55 -9.55
C GLY A 86 11.27 10.61 -10.71
N ALA A 87 10.73 9.45 -11.10
CA ALA A 87 9.71 9.35 -12.14
C ALA A 87 8.45 10.14 -11.79
N TYR A 88 7.97 10.07 -10.53
CA TYR A 88 6.84 10.88 -10.08
C TYR A 88 7.08 12.38 -10.30
N PHE A 89 8.23 12.91 -9.86
CA PHE A 89 8.52 14.34 -10.02
C PHE A 89 8.73 14.75 -11.48
N LEU A 90 9.35 13.89 -12.30
CA LEU A 90 9.62 14.17 -13.71
C LEU A 90 8.37 14.02 -14.61
N LEU A 91 7.46 13.11 -14.29
CA LEU A 91 6.31 12.72 -15.13
C LEU A 91 5.00 13.37 -14.65
N ARG A 92 5.05 14.68 -14.40
CA ARG A 92 3.87 15.50 -14.03
C ARG A 92 3.17 15.07 -12.74
N ARG A 93 3.91 14.53 -11.76
CA ARG A 93 3.36 14.09 -10.47
C ARG A 93 2.30 12.98 -10.63
N SER A 94 2.48 12.12 -11.63
CA SER A 94 1.64 10.93 -11.80
C SER A 94 2.08 9.83 -10.84
N LEU A 95 1.24 9.52 -9.85
CA LEU A 95 1.48 8.42 -8.90
C LEU A 95 1.66 7.09 -9.64
N PHE A 96 0.82 6.85 -10.65
CA PHE A 96 0.86 5.61 -11.43
C PHE A 96 2.22 5.41 -12.11
N LEU A 97 2.74 6.44 -12.78
CA LEU A 97 4.02 6.34 -13.47
C LEU A 97 5.20 6.19 -12.48
N GLY A 98 5.12 6.81 -11.30
CA GLY A 98 6.08 6.60 -10.23
C GLY A 98 6.10 5.16 -9.72
N ILE A 99 4.93 4.56 -9.50
CA ILE A 99 4.80 3.16 -9.06
C ILE A 99 5.40 2.22 -10.12
N VAL A 100 4.99 2.37 -11.39
CA VAL A 100 5.48 1.54 -12.49
C VAL A 100 7.00 1.63 -12.62
N ALA A 101 7.59 2.83 -12.50
CA ALA A 101 9.04 3.00 -12.56
C ALA A 101 9.77 2.31 -11.41
N GLY A 102 9.25 2.42 -10.18
CA GLY A 102 9.82 1.73 -9.02
C GLY A 102 9.74 0.21 -9.13
N GLU A 103 8.58 -0.32 -9.53
CA GLU A 103 8.38 -1.75 -9.76
C GLU A 103 9.27 -2.28 -10.88
N ALA A 104 9.34 -1.59 -12.02
CA ALA A 104 10.21 -1.97 -13.12
C ALA A 104 11.68 -1.99 -12.70
N THR A 105 12.11 -1.05 -11.85
CA THR A 105 13.48 -1.02 -11.32
C THR A 105 13.76 -2.21 -10.41
N LEU A 106 12.83 -2.57 -9.52
CA LEU A 106 12.94 -3.77 -8.68
C LEU A 106 13.03 -5.05 -9.52
N LEU A 107 12.12 -5.22 -10.47
CA LEU A 107 12.05 -6.40 -11.32
C LEU A 107 13.29 -6.54 -12.19
N ALA A 108 13.72 -5.46 -12.84
CA ALA A 108 14.93 -5.46 -13.66
C ALA A 108 16.18 -5.74 -12.84
N GLY A 109 16.31 -5.12 -11.67
CA GLY A 109 17.47 -5.35 -10.80
C GLY A 109 17.51 -6.75 -10.20
N LEU A 110 16.35 -7.35 -9.91
CA LEU A 110 16.29 -8.74 -9.44
C LEU A 110 16.63 -9.71 -10.58
N TRP A 111 16.13 -9.46 -11.79
CA TRP A 111 16.43 -10.27 -12.97
C TRP A 111 17.90 -10.22 -13.41
N LEU A 112 18.56 -9.07 -13.20
CA LEU A 112 20.01 -8.93 -13.47
C LEU A 112 20.88 -9.54 -12.38
N ALA A 113 20.35 -9.72 -11.16
CA ALA A 113 21.07 -10.25 -10.01
C ALA A 113 20.85 -11.77 -9.79
N SER A 114 19.87 -12.36 -10.47
CA SER A 114 19.60 -13.81 -10.52
C SER A 114 20.49 -14.52 -11.53
#